data_AF-A0A6I5X2D2-F1
#
_entry.id   AF-A0A6I5X2D2-F1
#
_cell.length_a   1.000
_cell.length_b   1.000
_cell.length_c   1.000
_cell.angle_alpha   90.00
_cell.angle_beta   90.00
_cell.angle_gamma   90.00
#
_symmetry.space_group_name_H-M   'P 1'
#
loop_
_entity.id
_entity.type
_entity.pdbx_description
1 polymer ?
#
loop_
_entity_poly.entity_id
_entity_poly.type
_entity_poly.pdbx_seq_one_letter_code
_entity_poly.pdbx_strand_id
1 'polypeptide(L)'
;MQSWLGTFDDDAAASYICIARSDLENGLQVAMMLDDCRDRLIDRCTFITDVWAGTFQDYRTRHFVQRVRAHRLEDGNIAMSSNFSVIFTPDDTGLPQQLAVGTYEDVIRMDESVCCFRSRKAVTDNPVLPRYLVFPL
;
A
#
# COMPACT_ATOMS: atom_id res chain seq x y z
N MET A 1 1.71 6.62 11.19
CA MET A 1 2.07 6.91 9.78
C MET A 1 3.56 7.07 9.55
N GLN A 2 4.34 7.76 10.42
CA GLN A 2 5.79 7.93 10.20
C GLN A 2 6.57 6.62 10.03
N SER A 3 6.25 5.58 10.80
CA SER A 3 6.88 4.26 10.62
C SER A 3 6.56 3.60 9.29
N TRP A 4 5.38 3.86 8.72
CA TRP A 4 5.04 3.40 7.36
C TRP A 4 5.85 4.17 6.32
N LEU A 5 5.92 5.50 6.43
CA LEU A 5 6.71 6.35 5.55
C LEU A 5 8.21 5.98 5.55
N GLY A 6 8.74 5.63 6.73
CA GLY A 6 10.12 5.18 6.92
C GLY A 6 10.45 3.81 6.31
N THR A 7 9.46 3.10 5.77
CA THR A 7 9.71 1.88 4.97
C THR A 7 10.03 2.18 3.51
N PHE A 8 9.83 3.41 3.04
CA PHE A 8 10.13 3.83 1.66
C PHE A 8 11.48 4.54 1.56
N ASP A 9 12.11 4.47 0.39
CA ASP A 9 13.31 5.23 0.04
C ASP A 9 13.03 6.74 0.14
N ASP A 10 14.06 7.53 0.45
CA ASP A 10 14.00 9.00 0.46
C ASP A 10 14.18 9.60 -0.94
N ASP A 11 14.48 8.77 -1.94
CA ASP A 11 14.47 9.14 -3.36
C ASP A 11 13.13 9.77 -3.78
N ALA A 12 13.18 10.85 -4.55
CA ALA A 12 11.98 11.58 -5.01
C ALA A 12 11.00 10.70 -5.81
N ALA A 13 11.49 9.64 -6.44
CA ALA A 13 10.68 8.68 -7.21
C ALA A 13 10.03 7.60 -6.33
N ALA A 14 10.24 7.61 -5.01
CA ALA A 14 9.60 6.65 -4.11
C ALA A 14 8.07 6.74 -4.20
N SER A 15 7.39 5.61 -4.35
CA SER A 15 5.94 5.61 -4.66
C SER A 15 5.13 4.49 -4.02
N TYR A 16 3.86 4.78 -3.76
CA TYR A 16 2.83 3.84 -3.35
C TYR A 16 1.58 4.03 -4.21
N ILE A 17 1.14 2.94 -4.84
CA ILE A 17 -0.05 2.94 -5.69
C ILE A 17 -0.98 1.81 -5.26
N CYS A 18 -2.27 2.12 -5.07
CA CYS A 18 -3.32 1.13 -4.84
C CYS A 18 -4.30 1.18 -6.02
N ILE A 19 -4.44 0.08 -6.76
CA ILE A 19 -5.23 0.02 -7.99
C ILE A 19 -5.97 -1.32 -8.10
N ALA A 20 -7.17 -1.32 -8.69
CA ALA A 20 -7.90 -2.56 -8.94
C ALA A 20 -7.27 -3.35 -10.10
N ARG A 21 -7.22 -4.67 -9.96
CA ARG A 21 -6.76 -5.57 -11.02
C ARG A 21 -7.57 -5.38 -12.30
N SER A 22 -8.89 -5.21 -12.17
CA SER A 22 -9.78 -4.95 -13.31
C SER A 22 -9.35 -3.71 -14.10
N ASP A 23 -8.90 -2.65 -13.43
CA ASP A 23 -8.47 -1.44 -14.13
C ASP A 23 -7.18 -1.70 -14.91
N LEU A 24 -6.20 -2.36 -14.30
CA LEU A 24 -4.95 -2.75 -14.98
C LEU A 24 -5.20 -3.66 -16.19
N GLU A 25 -6.05 -4.68 -16.04
CA GLU A 25 -6.37 -5.64 -17.11
C GLU A 25 -7.11 -4.97 -18.27
N ASN A 26 -7.81 -3.87 -18.03
CA ASN A 26 -8.46 -3.06 -19.06
C ASN A 26 -7.60 -1.89 -19.57
N GLY A 27 -6.33 -1.79 -19.15
CA GLY A 27 -5.43 -0.72 -19.55
C GLY A 27 -5.79 0.66 -18.96
N LEU A 28 -6.58 0.69 -17.89
CA LEU A 28 -6.97 1.89 -17.17
C LEU A 28 -5.96 2.17 -16.05
N GLN A 29 -5.58 3.44 -15.89
CA GLN A 29 -4.65 3.90 -14.85
C GLN A 29 -5.38 4.65 -13.73
N VAL A 30 -6.57 4.17 -13.36
CA VAL A 30 -7.40 4.79 -12.32
C VAL A 30 -7.08 4.13 -10.98
N ALA A 31 -6.24 4.78 -10.18
CA ALA A 31 -5.83 4.27 -8.88
C ALA A 31 -6.75 4.78 -7.75
N MET A 32 -7.02 3.92 -6.77
CA MET A 32 -7.69 4.29 -5.51
C MET A 32 -6.77 5.14 -4.62
N MET A 33 -5.46 4.89 -4.67
CA MET A 33 -4.43 5.74 -4.05
C MET A 33 -3.27 5.91 -5.04
N LEU A 34 -2.85 7.15 -5.27
CA LEU A 34 -1.82 7.50 -6.25
C LEU A 34 -0.77 8.44 -5.64
N ASP A 35 0.08 7.87 -4.78
CA ASP A 35 1.26 8.56 -4.25
C ASP A 35 2.45 8.22 -5.14
N ASP A 36 2.51 8.88 -6.28
CA ASP A 36 3.48 8.63 -7.36
C ASP A 36 4.86 9.27 -7.13
N CYS A 37 5.06 9.96 -5.99
CA CYS A 37 6.34 10.51 -5.58
C CYS A 37 6.45 10.62 -4.05
N ARG A 38 7.68 10.87 -3.57
CA ARG A 38 7.99 10.98 -2.13
C ARG A 38 7.14 12.04 -1.42
N ASP A 39 6.96 13.20 -2.04
CA ASP A 39 6.17 14.28 -1.45
C ASP A 39 4.70 13.87 -1.25
N ARG A 40 4.12 13.09 -2.17
CA ARG A 40 2.76 12.57 -1.98
C ARG A 40 2.67 11.51 -0.88
N LEU A 41 3.72 10.72 -0.64
CA LEU A 41 3.78 9.83 0.52
C LEU A 41 3.77 10.62 1.83
N ILE A 42 4.50 11.73 1.87
CA ILE A 42 4.53 12.66 3.02
C ILE A 42 3.16 13.32 3.19
N ASP A 43 2.58 13.83 2.11
CA ASP A 43 1.24 14.42 2.11
C ASP A 43 0.21 13.41 2.63
N ARG A 44 0.24 12.15 2.17
CA ARG A 44 -0.67 11.11 2.68
C ARG A 44 -0.56 10.93 4.18
N CYS A 45 0.66 10.93 4.72
CA CYS A 45 0.84 10.83 6.17
C CYS A 45 0.15 12.00 6.88
N THR A 46 0.39 13.22 6.39
CA THR A 46 -0.21 14.46 6.91
C THR A 46 -1.73 14.46 6.78
N PHE A 47 -2.27 14.03 5.63
CA PHE A 47 -3.71 13.91 5.41
C PHE A 47 -4.36 12.99 6.42
N ILE A 48 -3.78 11.82 6.65
CA ILE A 48 -4.34 10.83 7.58
C ILE A 48 -4.23 11.31 9.03
N THR A 49 -3.10 11.90 9.44
CA THR A 49 -2.85 12.20 10.86
C THR A 49 -3.38 13.55 11.30
N ASP A 50 -3.44 14.53 10.39
CA ASP A 50 -3.68 15.93 10.76
C ASP A 50 -4.96 16.48 10.14
N VAL A 51 -5.27 16.08 8.89
CA VAL A 51 -6.43 16.61 8.16
C VAL A 51 -7.69 15.78 8.40
N TRP A 52 -7.55 14.45 8.36
CA TRP A 52 -8.67 13.52 8.51
C TRP A 52 -8.86 13.02 9.94
N ALA A 53 -8.02 13.46 10.88
CA ALA A 53 -8.16 13.07 12.27
C ALA A 53 -9.56 13.39 12.80
N GLY A 54 -10.28 12.34 13.22
CA GLY A 54 -11.66 12.45 13.72
C GLY A 54 -12.72 12.71 12.64
N THR A 55 -12.38 12.75 11.35
CA THR A 55 -13.35 12.91 10.25
C THR A 55 -13.74 11.60 9.59
N PHE A 56 -13.13 10.49 10.01
CA PHE A 56 -13.51 9.14 9.61
C PHE A 56 -13.82 8.32 10.86
N GLN A 57 -14.65 7.30 10.68
CA GLN A 57 -14.89 6.34 11.74
C GLN A 57 -13.71 5.36 11.80
N ASP A 58 -13.12 5.23 12.98
CA ASP A 58 -11.95 4.40 13.18
C ASP A 58 -12.20 2.91 12.91
N TYR A 59 -11.13 2.26 12.48
CA TYR A 59 -11.08 0.82 12.30
C TYR A 59 -9.65 0.31 12.42
N ARG A 60 -9.54 -0.91 12.92
CA ARG A 60 -8.26 -1.62 13.03
C ARG A 60 -8.06 -2.50 11.81
N THR A 61 -6.85 -2.51 11.25
CA THR A 61 -6.48 -3.37 10.13
C THR A 61 -5.59 -4.51 10.57
N ARG A 62 -5.75 -5.69 9.98
CA ARG A 62 -4.85 -6.83 10.12
C ARG A 62 -4.44 -7.33 8.75
N HIS A 63 -3.13 -7.35 8.51
CA HIS A 63 -2.54 -7.71 7.22
C HIS A 63 -1.96 -9.13 7.32
N PHE A 64 -2.34 -9.98 6.37
CA PHE A 64 -1.71 -11.28 6.12
C PHE A 64 -0.98 -11.18 4.80
N VAL A 65 0.33 -11.41 4.80
CA VAL A 65 1.17 -11.28 3.61
C VAL A 65 1.95 -12.56 3.40
N GLN A 66 1.92 -13.08 2.18
CA GLN A 66 2.67 -14.26 1.78
C GLN A 66 3.56 -13.91 0.58
N ARG A 67 4.88 -14.03 0.76
CA ARG A 67 5.83 -13.87 -0.35
C ARG A 67 5.62 -14.97 -1.40
N VAL A 68 5.42 -14.56 -2.65
CA VAL A 68 5.23 -15.47 -3.79
C VAL A 68 6.53 -15.67 -4.55
N ARG A 69 7.22 -14.57 -4.88
CA ARG A 69 8.50 -14.57 -5.59
C ARG A 69 9.34 -13.36 -5.19
N ALA A 70 10.65 -13.52 -5.26
CA ALA A 70 11.61 -12.43 -5.13
C ALA A 70 12.82 -12.76 -6.00
N HIS A 71 13.31 -11.78 -6.75
CA HIS A 71 14.52 -11.91 -7.56
C HIS A 71 15.24 -10.57 -7.64
N ARG A 72 16.55 -10.64 -7.89
CA ARG A 72 17.41 -9.45 -8.04
C ARG A 72 17.32 -8.94 -9.48
N LEU A 73 17.21 -7.62 -9.61
CA LEU A 73 17.26 -6.88 -10.87
C LEU A 73 18.71 -6.56 -11.25
N GLU A 74 18.94 -6.14 -12.49
CA GLU A 74 20.28 -5.84 -13.01
C GLU A 74 20.97 -4.69 -12.26
N ASP A 75 20.19 -3.73 -11.77
CA ASP A 75 20.64 -2.59 -10.96
C ASP A 75 20.89 -2.94 -9.48
N GLY A 76 20.70 -4.21 -9.11
CA GLY A 76 20.86 -4.71 -7.75
C GLY A 76 19.62 -4.60 -6.87
N ASN A 77 18.55 -3.91 -7.29
CA ASN A 77 17.29 -3.87 -6.54
C ASN A 77 16.60 -5.25 -6.52
N ILE A 78 15.63 -5.44 -5.64
CA ILE A 78 14.83 -6.66 -5.57
C ILE A 78 13.43 -6.39 -6.11
N ALA A 79 13.03 -7.12 -7.14
CA ALA A 79 11.63 -7.21 -7.55
C ALA A 79 10.97 -8.34 -6.76
N MET A 80 9.92 -8.00 -6.01
CA MET A 80 9.18 -8.94 -5.17
C MET A 80 7.70 -8.90 -5.50
N SER A 81 7.03 -10.05 -5.44
CA SER A 81 5.58 -10.07 -5.35
C SER A 81 5.11 -10.93 -4.19
N SER A 82 4.07 -10.44 -3.52
CA SER A 82 3.47 -11.08 -2.36
C SER A 82 1.95 -11.00 -2.45
N ASN A 83 1.26 -12.08 -2.10
CA ASN A 83 -0.19 -12.02 -1.91
C ASN A 83 -0.49 -11.33 -0.59
N PHE A 84 -1.61 -10.62 -0.53
CA PHE A 84 -2.11 -10.03 0.71
C PHE A 84 -3.60 -10.28 0.92
N SER A 85 -3.98 -10.33 2.19
CA SER A 85 -5.36 -10.19 2.65
C SER A 85 -5.38 -9.22 3.82
N VAL A 86 -6.24 -8.21 3.74
CA VAL A 86 -6.44 -7.21 4.79
C VAL A 86 -7.83 -7.40 5.35
N ILE A 87 -7.90 -7.64 6.65
CA ILE A 87 -9.13 -7.65 7.43
C ILE A 87 -9.25 -6.30 8.14
N PHE A 88 -10.43 -5.69 8.13
CA PHE A 88 -10.73 -4.54 8.97
C PHE A 88 -11.72 -4.92 10.07
N THR A 89 -11.59 -4.26 11.22
CA THR A 89 -12.54 -4.37 12.33
C THR A 89 -12.98 -2.97 12.69
N PRO A 90 -14.22 -2.57 12.36
CA PRO A 90 -14.79 -1.29 12.80
C PRO A 90 -14.87 -1.23 14.31
N ASP A 91 -14.66 -0.05 14.90
CA ASP A 91 -14.74 0.10 16.35
C ASP A 91 -16.18 0.16 16.88
N ASP A 92 -17.17 0.47 16.04
CA ASP A 92 -18.60 0.51 16.41
C ASP A 92 -19.24 -0.88 16.52
N THR A 93 -18.99 -1.75 15.54
CA THR A 93 -19.56 -3.10 15.45
C THR A 93 -18.65 -4.14 16.05
N GLY A 94 -17.33 -3.93 16.02
CA GLY A 94 -16.33 -4.89 16.46
C GLY A 94 -16.24 -6.17 15.62
N LEU A 95 -16.96 -6.23 14.48
CA LEU A 95 -17.04 -7.43 13.64
C LEU A 95 -16.00 -7.37 12.52
N PRO A 96 -15.04 -8.32 12.46
CA PRO A 96 -14.03 -8.33 11.41
C PRO A 96 -14.64 -8.70 10.05
N GLN A 97 -14.23 -7.99 9.01
CA GLN A 97 -14.63 -8.22 7.62
C GLN A 97 -13.41 -8.09 6.69
N GLN A 98 -13.45 -8.74 5.53
CA GLN A 98 -12.40 -8.59 4.53
C GLN A 98 -12.47 -7.18 3.91
N LEU A 99 -11.38 -6.41 4.03
CA LEU A 99 -11.24 -5.10 3.39
C LEU A 99 -10.80 -5.25 1.93
N ALA A 100 -9.69 -5.96 1.73
CA ALA A 100 -9.07 -6.13 0.42
C ALA A 100 -8.27 -7.43 0.36
N VAL A 101 -8.22 -8.06 -0.79
CA VAL A 101 -7.25 -9.09 -1.13
C VAL A 101 -6.57 -8.73 -2.45
N GLY A 102 -5.36 -9.23 -2.66
CA GLY A 102 -4.63 -8.94 -3.88
C GLY A 102 -3.17 -9.30 -3.83
N THR A 103 -2.38 -8.57 -4.61
CA THR A 103 -0.93 -8.77 -4.76
C THR A 103 -0.20 -7.45 -4.61
N TYR A 104 0.88 -7.42 -3.84
CA TYR A 104 1.88 -6.36 -3.94
C TYR A 104 2.87 -6.67 -5.05
N GLU A 105 3.16 -5.69 -5.88
CA GLU A 105 4.29 -5.66 -6.80
C GLU A 105 5.28 -4.61 -6.28
N ASP A 106 6.40 -5.06 -5.74
CA ASP A 106 7.36 -4.21 -5.04
C ASP A 106 8.68 -4.13 -5.81
N VAL A 107 9.29 -2.95 -5.79
CA VAL A 107 10.73 -2.76 -6.05
C VAL A 107 11.36 -2.32 -4.74
N ILE A 108 12.31 -3.09 -4.25
CA ILE A 108 12.96 -2.88 -2.96
C ILE A 108 14.43 -2.55 -3.20
N ARG A 109 14.88 -1.42 -2.68
CA ARG A 109 16.31 -1.13 -2.56
C ARG A 109 16.87 -1.91 -1.40
N MET A 110 17.92 -2.68 -1.68
CA MET A 110 18.60 -3.48 -0.67
C MET A 110 20.12 -3.31 -0.82
N ASP A 111 20.73 -2.59 0.12
CA ASP A 111 22.17 -2.50 0.31
C ASP A 111 22.55 -3.04 1.70
N GLU A 112 23.83 -2.91 2.10
CA GLU A 112 24.33 -3.47 3.36
C GLU A 112 23.65 -2.87 4.61
N SER A 113 23.05 -1.69 4.50
CA SER A 113 22.50 -0.93 5.63
C SER A 113 21.03 -0.54 5.46
N VAL A 114 20.51 -0.60 4.24
CA VAL A 114 19.17 -0.12 3.88
C VAL A 114 18.37 -1.25 3.21
N CYS A 115 17.14 -1.44 3.70
CA CYS A 115 16.11 -2.25 3.06
C CYS A 115 14.81 -1.46 3.06
N CYS A 116 14.46 -0.85 1.92
CA CYS A 116 13.31 0.03 1.80
C CYS A 116 12.62 -0.11 0.44
N PHE A 117 11.34 0.25 0.37
CA PHE A 117 10.58 0.28 -0.88
C PHE A 117 11.02 1.47 -1.73
N ARG A 118 11.52 1.17 -2.93
CA ARG A 118 11.56 2.13 -4.04
C ARG A 118 10.15 2.35 -4.57
N SER A 119 9.39 1.27 -4.73
CA SER A 119 7.98 1.38 -5.06
C SER A 119 7.21 0.18 -4.52
N ARG A 120 5.93 0.43 -4.21
CA ARG A 120 4.95 -0.60 -3.90
C ARG A 120 3.68 -0.33 -4.68
N LYS A 121 3.22 -1.32 -5.44
CA LYS A 121 1.89 -1.31 -6.05
C LYS A 121 1.02 -2.39 -5.40
N ALA A 122 0.01 -1.98 -4.65
CA ALA A 122 -1.05 -2.85 -4.16
C ALA A 122 -2.10 -3.02 -5.25
N VAL A 123 -2.15 -4.21 -5.86
CA VAL A 123 -3.14 -4.57 -6.87
C VAL A 123 -4.26 -5.34 -6.18
N THR A 124 -5.43 -4.73 -6.01
CA THR A 124 -6.58 -5.37 -5.36
C THR A 124 -7.37 -6.23 -6.34
N ASP A 125 -7.82 -7.41 -5.90
CA ASP A 125 -8.75 -8.23 -6.68
C ASP A 125 -10.19 -7.71 -6.54
N ASN A 126 -10.49 -7.01 -5.46
CA ASN A 126 -11.75 -6.30 -5.27
C ASN A 126 -11.72 -4.95 -6.02
N PRO A 127 -12.61 -4.71 -7.01
CA PRO A 127 -12.68 -3.43 -7.72
C PRO A 127 -13.36 -2.34 -6.89
N VAL A 128 -14.23 -2.74 -5.96
CA VAL A 128 -14.89 -1.84 -5.00
C VAL A 128 -14.64 -2.41 -3.61
N LEU A 129 -14.06 -1.59 -2.74
CA LEU A 129 -13.80 -1.97 -1.36
C LEU A 129 -15.08 -1.76 -0.53
N PRO A 130 -15.35 -2.62 0.48
CA PRO A 130 -16.56 -2.54 1.29
C PRO A 130 -16.57 -1.32 2.22
N ARG A 131 -15.47 -0.57 2.29
CA ARG A 131 -15.32 0.65 3.09
C ARG A 131 -14.38 1.63 2.41
N TYR A 132 -14.49 2.90 2.78
CA TYR A 132 -13.50 3.92 2.40
C TYR A 132 -12.11 3.49 2.88
N LEU A 133 -11.11 3.69 2.02
CA LEU A 133 -9.73 3.30 2.29
C LEU A 133 -8.99 4.53 2.85
N VAL A 134 -8.87 4.61 4.18
CA VAL A 134 -8.09 5.67 4.85
C VAL A 134 -6.61 5.31 4.85
N PHE A 135 -6.30 4.14 5.41
CA PHE A 135 -4.93 3.68 5.61
C PHE A 135 -4.42 2.96 4.36
N PRO A 136 -3.12 3.09 4.04
CA PRO A 136 -2.46 2.23 3.06
C PRO A 136 -2.67 0.75 3.40
N LEU A 137 -2.90 -0.06 2.37
CA LEU A 137 -2.81 -1.52 2.41
C LEU A 137 -1.34 -1.96 2.46
#